data_AF-A0AAJ6D6R3-F1
#
_entry.id   AF-A0AAJ6D6R3-F1
#
_cell.length_a   1.000
_cell.length_b   1.000
_cell.length_c   1.000
_cell.angle_alpha   90.00
_cell.angle_beta   90.00
_cell.angle_gamma   90.00
#
_symmetry.space_group_name_H-M   'P 1'
#
loop_
_entity.id
_entity.type
_entity.pdbx_description
1 polymer ?
#
loop_
_entity_poly.entity_id
_entity_poly.type
_entity_poly.pdbx_seq_one_letter_code
_entity_poly.pdbx_strand_id
1 'polypeptide(L)' 'MGAELAEVDEPEFDPVDMALAFCGGDARTTIGALLQELQFVRGQLALTEAGMSVGFTRGWKPSFEGEAR' A
#
# COMPACT_ATOMS: atom_id res chain seq x y z
N MET A 1 36.78 -9.60 17.60
CA MET A 1 35.45 -9.55 18.23
C MET A 1 34.46 -9.18 17.15
N GLY A 2 34.00 -10.18 16.39
CA GLY A 2 33.04 -9.99 15.32
C GLY A 2 31.66 -9.90 15.92
N ALA A 3 30.95 -8.81 15.64
CA ALA A 3 29.53 -8.71 15.93
C ALA A 3 28.81 -9.56 14.89
N GLU A 4 28.42 -10.77 15.28
CA GLU A 4 27.47 -11.58 14.53
C GLU A 4 26.12 -10.88 14.67
N LEU A 5 25.73 -10.15 13.62
CA LEU A 5 24.41 -9.55 13.53
C LEU A 5 23.44 -10.73 13.46
N ALA A 6 22.77 -11.01 14.58
CA ALA A 6 21.70 -11.98 14.63
C ALA A 6 20.71 -11.67 13.50
N GLU A 7 20.63 -12.60 12.55
CA GLU A 7 19.62 -12.59 11.49
C GLU A 7 18.26 -12.67 12.20
N VAL A 8 17.57 -11.53 12.26
CA VAL A 8 16.20 -11.48 12.76
C VAL A 8 15.37 -12.14 11.69
N ASP A 9 15.07 -13.41 11.90
CA ASP A 9 14.10 -14.17 11.10
C ASP A 9 12.72 -13.53 11.36
N GLU A 10 12.42 -12.48 10.60
CA GLU A 10 11.12 -11.84 10.63
C GLU A 10 10.13 -12.88 10.11
N PRO A 11 9.14 -13.31 10.90
CA PRO A 11 8.18 -14.28 10.43
C PRO A 11 7.50 -13.72 9.18
N GLU A 12 7.73 -14.36 8.05
CA GLU A 12 7.11 -14.04 6.77
C GLU A 12 5.64 -14.47 6.84
N PHE A 13 4.83 -13.65 7.51
CA PHE A 13 3.40 -13.86 7.60
C PHE A 13 2.77 -13.57 6.25
N ASP A 14 1.92 -14.49 5.77
CA ASP A 14 1.17 -14.30 4.54
C ASP A 14 0.26 -13.05 4.67
N PRO A 15 0.31 -12.10 3.72
CA PRO A 15 -0.50 -10.89 3.79
C PRO A 15 -2.01 -11.13 3.83
N VAL A 16 -2.49 -12.22 3.23
CA VAL A 16 -3.91 -12.59 3.26
C VAL A 16 -4.28 -13.09 4.66
N ASP A 17 -3.43 -13.92 5.26
CA ASP A 17 -3.64 -14.40 6.63
C ASP A 17 -3.65 -13.24 7.64
N MET A 18 -2.77 -12.26 7.47
CA MET A 18 -2.77 -11.05 8.30
C MET A 18 -4.05 -10.22 8.11
N ALA A 19 -4.49 -10.03 6.87
CA ALA A 19 -5.71 -9.28 6.57
C ALA A 19 -6.98 -9.99 7.07
N LEU A 20 -7.01 -11.33 6.99
CA LEU A 20 -8.07 -12.14 7.57
C LEU A 20 -8.04 -12.04 9.10
N ALA A 21 -6.89 -12.20 9.74
CA ALA A 21 -6.75 -12.10 11.20
C ALA A 21 -7.22 -10.72 11.72
N PHE A 22 -6.88 -9.64 11.02
CA PHE A 22 -7.32 -8.28 11.35
C PHE A 22 -8.85 -8.15 11.35
N CYS A 23 -9.55 -8.87 10.47
CA CYS A 23 -11.01 -8.89 10.39
C CYS A 23 -11.65 -10.08 11.12
N GLY A 24 -10.95 -10.69 12.08
CA GLY A 24 -11.47 -11.80 12.87
C GLY A 24 -11.69 -13.09 12.07
N GLY A 25 -11.01 -13.25 10.94
CA GLY A 25 -11.11 -14.40 10.03
C GLY A 25 -12.29 -14.36 9.06
N ASP A 26 -13.13 -13.32 9.10
CA ASP A 26 -14.25 -13.21 8.16
C ASP A 26 -13.82 -12.60 6.83
N ALA A 27 -13.74 -13.45 5.81
CA ALA A 27 -13.39 -13.07 4.45
C ALA A 27 -14.29 -11.96 3.88
N ARG A 28 -15.58 -11.92 4.24
CA ARG A 28 -16.49 -10.89 3.71
C ARG A 28 -16.17 -9.52 4.29
N THR A 29 -15.91 -9.46 5.59
CA THR A 29 -15.44 -8.24 6.27
C THR A 29 -14.08 -7.80 5.74
N THR A 30 -13.13 -8.73 5.54
CA THR A 30 -11.81 -8.42 4.96
C THR A 30 -11.93 -7.82 3.56
N ILE A 31 -12.70 -8.44 2.67
CA ILE A 31 -12.90 -7.92 1.31
C ILE A 31 -13.56 -6.54 1.37
N GLY A 32 -14.55 -6.33 2.24
CA GLY A 32 -15.18 -5.03 2.45
C GLY A 32 -14.17 -3.95 2.86
N ALA A 33 -13.31 -4.26 3.84
CA ALA A 33 -12.27 -3.35 4.30
C ALA A 33 -11.26 -3.02 3.20
N LEU A 34 -10.79 -4.01 2.44
CA LEU A 34 -9.85 -3.81 1.33
C LEU A 34 -10.44 -2.97 0.20
N LEU A 35 -11.72 -3.17 -0.13
CA LEU A 35 -12.41 -2.35 -1.13
C LEU A 35 -12.57 -0.89 -0.67
N GLN A 36 -12.79 -0.66 0.62
CA GLN A 36 -12.84 0.69 1.18
C GLN A 36 -11.47 1.36 1.12
N GLU A 37 -10.41 0.64 1.51
CA GLU A 37 -9.04 1.14 1.45
C GLU A 37 -8.61 1.46 0.02
N LEU A 38 -8.93 0.59 -0.95
CA LEU A 38 -8.65 0.82 -2.36
C LEU A 38 -9.34 2.09 -2.88
N GLN A 39 -10.59 2.33 -2.50
CA GLN A 39 -11.30 3.56 -2.86
C GLN A 39 -10.64 4.79 -2.23
N PHE A 40 -10.22 4.69 -0.97
CA PHE A 40 -9.50 5.77 -0.29
C PHE A 40 -8.18 6.12 -1.01
N VAL A 41 -7.34 5.12 -1.31
CA VAL A 41 -6.07 5.31 -2.02
C VAL A 41 -6.28 5.91 -3.41
N ARG A 42 -7.30 5.46 -4.14
CA ARG A 42 -7.67 6.06 -5.44
C ARG A 42 -8.09 7.52 -5.32
N GLY A 43 -8.82 7.87 -4.25
CA GLY A 43 -9.16 9.25 -3.93
C GLY A 43 -7.93 10.12 -3.64
N GLN A 44 -6.97 9.60 -2.86
CA GLN A 44 -5.71 10.30 -2.58
C GLN A 44 -4.88 10.50 -3.85
N LEU A 45 -4.85 9.49 -4.73
CA LEU A 45 -4.16 9.58 -6.02
C LEU A 45 -4.76 10.68 -6.89
N ALA A 46 -6.09 10.71 -7.05
CA ALA A 46 -6.78 11.73 -7.84
C ALA A 46 -6.59 13.14 -7.27
N LEU A 47 -6.64 13.29 -5.94
CA LEU A 47 -6.36 14.55 -5.27
C LEU A 47 -4.93 15.02 -5.53
N THR A 48 -3.96 14.09 -5.47
CA THR A 48 -2.56 14.37 -5.71
C THR A 48 -2.32 14.76 -7.17
N GLU A 49 -2.91 14.05 -8.13
CA GLU A 49 -2.82 14.42 -9.56
C GLU A 49 -3.40 15.83 -9.79
N ALA A 50 -4.54 16.15 -9.18
CA ALA A 50 -5.16 17.47 -9.32
C ALA A 50 -4.35 18.60 -8.65
N GLY A 51 -3.68 18.32 -7.54
CA GLY A 51 -2.85 19.28 -6.80
C GLY A 51 -1.45 19.50 -7.39
N MET A 52 -0.96 18.56 -8.20
CA MET A 52 0.35 18.64 -8.82
C MET A 52 0.34 19.57 -10.05
N SER A 53 1.07 20.68 -9.97
CA SER A 53 1.24 21.59 -11.10
C SER A 53 2.37 21.13 -12.03
N VAL A 54 2.24 21.40 -13.33
CA VAL A 54 3.28 21.10 -14.36
C VAL A 54 4.63 21.72 -13.98
N GLY A 55 4.64 22.87 -13.30
CA GLY A 55 5.86 23.53 -12.83
C GLY A 55 6.51 22.89 -11.60
N PHE A 56 5.72 22.34 -10.67
CA PHE A 56 6.23 21.75 -9.43
C PHE A 56 6.70 20.30 -9.64
N THR A 57 5.99 19.51 -10.45
CA THR A 57 6.35 18.10 -10.72
C THR A 57 7.01 17.87 -12.06
N ARG A 58 7.33 18.94 -12.81
CA ARG A 58 7.90 18.87 -14.17
C ARG A 58 7.08 17.97 -15.12
N GLY A 59 5.76 17.96 -14.94
CA GLY A 59 4.84 17.15 -15.74
C GLY A 59 4.74 15.67 -15.34
N TRP A 60 5.43 15.23 -14.29
CA TRP A 60 5.21 13.91 -13.70
C TRP A 60 3.81 13.83 -13.10
N LYS A 61 3.13 12.72 -13.37
CA LYS A 61 1.80 12.40 -12.84
C LYS A 61 1.86 11.07 -12.09
N PRO A 62 1.32 11.00 -10.86
CA PRO A 62 1.28 9.76 -10.12
C PRO A 62 0.31 8.78 -10.80
N SER A 63 0.72 7.53 -10.92
CA SER A 63 -0.08 6.43 -11.49
C SER A 63 -0.10 5.24 -10.54
N PHE A 64 -1.17 4.45 -10.60
CA PHE A 64 -1.32 3.27 -9.75
C PHE A 64 -0.45 2.11 -10.24
N GLU A 65 -0.35 1.96 -11.56
CA GLU A 65 0.61 1.06 -12.20
C GLU A 65 1.94 1.80 -12.26
N GLY A 66 3.01 1.19 -11.76
CA GLY A 66 4.36 1.79 -11.67
C GLY A 66 5.02 2.12 -13.01
N GLU A 67 4.27 2.19 -14.09
CA GLU A 67 4.72 2.71 -15.39
C GLU A 67 4.58 4.23 -15.39
N ALA A 68 5.52 4.88 -14.70
CA ALA A 68 5.79 6.28 -14.93
C ALA A 68 6.35 6.42 -16.36
N ARG A 69 5.56 7.02 -17.26
CA ARG A 69 5.98 7.38 -18.62
C ARG A 69 6.90 8.60 -18.62
#